data_AF-A0A9E4DTC5-F1
#
_entry.id   AF-A0A9E4DTC5-F1
#
_cell.length_a   1.000
_cell.length_b   1.000
_cell.length_c   1.000
_cell.angle_alpha   90.00
_cell.angle_beta   90.00
_cell.angle_gamma   90.00
#
_symmetry.space_group_name_H-M   'P 1'
#
loop_
_entity.id
_entity.type
_entity.pdbx_description
1 polymer ?
#
loop_
_entity_poly.entity_id
_entity_poly.type
_entity_poly.pdbx_seq_one_letter_code
_entity_poly.pdbx_strand_id
1 'polypeptide(L)'
;MARHGLSEELYANVSNWADHPGFSDAERIAIEYTEKFAVDHTALDDAFFARMREHFDSEEILEISVCVGTWLMMGRIVMVTDVAVSCPLELSLDPPGSDRDTDA
;
A
#
# COMPACT_ATOMS: atom_id res chain seq x y z
N MET A 1 3.41 -12.46 6.48
CA MET A 1 3.02 -12.02 5.12
C MET A 1 2.36 -13.12 4.29
N ALA A 2 2.66 -14.41 4.52
CA ALA A 2 2.10 -15.55 3.78
C ALA A 2 0.57 -15.77 3.86
N ARG A 3 -0.19 -15.06 4.71
CA ARG A 3 -1.62 -15.32 4.92
C ARG A 3 -2.54 -14.75 3.81
N HIS A 4 -2.01 -13.90 2.94
CA HIS A 4 -2.80 -13.17 1.93
C HIS A 4 -2.34 -13.41 0.49
N GLY A 5 -1.51 -14.43 0.22
CA GLY A 5 -1.06 -14.76 -1.14
C GLY A 5 -0.01 -13.83 -1.74
N LEU A 6 0.34 -12.72 -1.07
CA LEU A 6 1.41 -11.81 -1.50
C LEU A 6 2.78 -12.36 -1.08
N SER A 7 3.63 -12.64 -2.06
CA SER A 7 5.01 -13.06 -1.82
C SER A 7 5.88 -11.84 -1.45
N GLU A 8 6.94 -12.10 -0.69
CA GLU A 8 7.95 -11.09 -0.38
C GLU A 8 8.65 -10.58 -1.66
N GLU A 9 8.78 -11.45 -2.66
CA GLU A 9 9.28 -11.12 -4.00
C GLU A 9 8.39 -10.11 -4.73
N LEU A 10 7.07 -10.27 -4.70
CA LEU A 10 6.14 -9.30 -5.29
C LEU A 10 6.27 -7.93 -4.62
N TYR A 11 6.36 -7.92 -3.29
CA TYR A 11 6.52 -6.68 -2.55
C TYR A 11 7.84 -5.96 -2.91
N ALA A 12 8.94 -6.72 -2.98
CA ALA A 12 10.25 -6.18 -3.36
C ALA A 12 10.29 -5.62 -4.79
N ASN A 13 9.41 -6.09 -5.68
CA ASN A 13 9.36 -5.68 -7.08
C ASN A 13 8.20 -4.72 -7.40
N VAL A 14 7.47 -4.20 -6.41
CA VAL A 14 6.34 -3.31 -6.65
C VAL A 14 6.73 -2.05 -7.42
N SER A 15 7.95 -1.54 -7.25
CA SER A 15 8.45 -0.39 -8.02
C SER A 15 8.78 -0.71 -9.48
N ASN A 16 8.95 -2.00 -9.81
CA ASN A 16 9.27 -2.51 -11.13
C ASN A 16 8.09 -3.27 -11.74
N TRP A 17 6.87 -2.99 -11.27
CA TRP A 17 5.65 -3.72 -11.61
C TRP A 17 5.40 -3.83 -13.12
N ALA A 18 5.78 -2.80 -13.88
CA ALA A 18 5.58 -2.74 -15.34
C ALA A 18 6.35 -3.85 -16.09
N ASP A 19 7.53 -4.23 -15.62
CA ASP A 19 8.38 -5.24 -16.28
C ASP A 19 8.41 -6.58 -15.52
N HIS A 20 7.96 -6.61 -14.27
CA HIS A 20 8.07 -7.80 -13.43
C HIS A 20 6.99 -8.84 -13.75
N PRO A 21 7.34 -10.09 -14.12
CA PRO A 21 6.38 -11.09 -14.62
C PRO A 21 5.40 -11.62 -13.54
N GLY A 22 5.66 -11.34 -12.26
CA GLY A 22 4.84 -11.83 -11.16
C GLY A 22 3.46 -11.19 -11.02
N PHE A 23 3.20 -10.06 -11.69
CA PHE A 23 1.89 -9.40 -11.66
C PHE A 23 1.03 -9.82 -12.84
N SER A 24 -0.21 -10.22 -12.54
CA SER A 24 -1.28 -10.42 -13.52
C SER A 24 -1.70 -9.11 -14.19
N ASP A 25 -2.40 -9.19 -15.31
CA ASP A 25 -2.88 -8.00 -16.04
C ASP A 25 -3.83 -7.14 -15.20
N ALA A 26 -4.68 -7.79 -14.39
CA ALA A 26 -5.58 -7.11 -13.44
C ALA A 26 -4.79 -6.36 -12.34
N GLU A 27 -3.75 -6.96 -11.79
CA GLU A 27 -2.90 -6.30 -10.80
C GLU A 27 -2.11 -5.14 -11.42
N ARG A 28 -1.59 -5.30 -12.64
CA ARG A 28 -0.86 -4.25 -13.35
C ARG A 28 -1.74 -3.02 -13.57
N ILE A 29 -2.97 -3.20 -14.03
CA ILE A 29 -3.85 -2.04 -14.27
C ILE A 29 -4.30 -1.38 -12.96
N ALA A 30 -4.44 -2.14 -11.87
CA ALA A 30 -4.71 -1.58 -10.54
C ALA A 30 -3.51 -0.80 -9.98
N ILE A 31 -2.28 -1.27 -10.21
CA ILE A 31 -1.06 -0.54 -9.84
C ILE A 31 -0.92 0.73 -10.69
N GLU A 32 -1.11 0.64 -12.00
CA GLU A 32 -1.10 1.81 -12.91
C GLU A 32 -2.15 2.85 -12.48
N TYR A 33 -3.37 2.40 -12.14
CA TYR A 33 -4.42 3.26 -11.59
C TYR A 33 -3.96 3.98 -10.32
N THR A 34 -3.37 3.24 -9.38
CA THR A 34 -2.91 3.77 -8.09
C THR A 34 -1.82 4.83 -8.28
N GLU A 35 -0.84 4.58 -9.14
CA GLU A 35 0.22 5.55 -9.46
C GLU A 35 -0.37 6.83 -10.06
N LYS A 36 -1.18 6.70 -11.13
CA LYS A 36 -1.83 7.84 -11.77
C LYS A 36 -2.71 8.61 -10.79
N PHE A 37 -3.56 7.94 -10.03
CA PHE A 37 -4.41 8.59 -9.04
C PHE A 37 -3.60 9.40 -8.01
N ALA A 38 -2.43 8.91 -7.62
CA ALA A 38 -1.56 9.59 -6.66
C ALA A 38 -0.83 10.83 -7.23
N VAL A 39 -0.32 10.76 -8.46
CA VAL A 39 0.60 11.78 -9.01
C VAL A 39 0.13 12.50 -10.28
N ASP A 40 -0.81 11.92 -11.04
CA ASP A 40 -1.36 12.45 -12.30
C ASP A 40 -2.80 11.96 -12.54
N HIS A 41 -3.70 12.33 -11.62
CA HIS A 41 -5.10 11.86 -11.67
C HIS A 41 -5.86 12.40 -12.89
N THR A 42 -5.35 13.43 -13.55
CA THR A 42 -5.89 13.96 -14.81
C THR A 42 -5.63 13.05 -16.01
N ALA A 43 -4.64 12.16 -15.95
CA ALA A 43 -4.36 11.17 -16.99
C ALA A 43 -5.28 9.93 -16.94
N LEU A 44 -6.22 9.88 -15.98
CA LEU A 44 -7.24 8.83 -15.89
C LEU A 44 -8.41 9.15 -16.82
N ASP A 45 -8.18 8.97 -18.12
CA ASP A 45 -9.17 9.24 -19.17
C ASP A 45 -10.11 8.05 -19.46
N ASP A 46 -11.06 8.25 -20.37
CA ASP A 46 -12.02 7.21 -20.76
C ASP A 46 -11.35 5.97 -21.34
N ALA A 47 -10.20 6.12 -22.02
CA ALA A 47 -9.43 5.01 -22.59
C ALA A 47 -8.78 4.18 -21.48
N PHE A 48 -8.28 4.82 -20.43
CA PHE A 48 -7.80 4.12 -19.24
C PHE A 48 -8.92 3.31 -18.59
N PHE A 49 -10.06 3.94 -18.31
CA PHE A 49 -11.18 3.25 -17.68
C PHE A 49 -11.79 2.16 -18.56
N ALA A 50 -11.67 2.26 -19.90
CA ALA A 50 -12.06 1.19 -20.80
C ALA A 50 -11.22 -0.07 -20.58
N ARG A 51 -9.89 0.05 -20.49
CA ARG A 51 -9.01 -1.07 -20.15
C ARG A 51 -9.28 -1.59 -18.75
N MET A 52 -9.50 -0.70 -17.77
CA MET A 52 -9.76 -1.12 -16.38
C MET A 52 -11.02 -1.99 -16.28
N ARG A 53 -12.05 -1.68 -17.07
CA ARG A 53 -13.30 -2.45 -17.16
C ARG A 53 -13.17 -3.82 -17.84
N GLU A 54 -12.03 -4.13 -18.45
CA GLU A 54 -11.75 -5.49 -18.94
C GLU A 54 -11.46 -6.47 -17.78
N HIS A 55 -11.08 -5.93 -16.62
CA HIS A 55 -10.66 -6.71 -15.44
C HIS A 55 -11.56 -6.53 -14.22
N PHE A 56 -12.19 -5.35 -14.08
CA PHE A 56 -12.96 -4.98 -12.91
C PHE A 56 -14.33 -4.41 -13.30
N ASP A 57 -15.36 -4.75 -12.54
CA ASP A 57 -16.66 -4.09 -12.68
C ASP A 57 -16.68 -2.70 -12.04
N SER A 58 -17.81 -1.99 -12.17
CA SER A 58 -17.93 -0.62 -11.66
C SER A 58 -17.91 -0.53 -10.13
N GLU A 59 -18.37 -1.57 -9.43
CA GLU A 59 -18.35 -1.66 -7.97
C GLU A 59 -16.91 -1.90 -7.49
N GLU A 60 -16.19 -2.83 -8.12
CA GLU A 60 -14.78 -3.11 -7.84
C GLU A 60 -13.90 -1.87 -8.12
N ILE A 61 -14.12 -1.15 -9.22
CA ILE A 61 -13.39 0.10 -9.52
C ILE A 61 -13.63 1.15 -8.43
N LEU A 62 -14.87 1.27 -7.92
CA LEU A 62 -15.19 2.17 -6.83
C LEU A 62 -14.46 1.75 -5.54
N GLU A 63 -14.47 0.46 -5.20
CA GLU A 63 -13.78 -0.07 -4.03
C GLU A 63 -12.27 0.17 -4.10
N ILE A 64 -11.65 -0.07 -5.25
CA ILE A 64 -10.24 0.25 -5.51
C ILE A 64 -9.99 1.74 -5.27
N SER A 65 -10.85 2.60 -5.80
CA SER A 65 -10.74 4.06 -5.67
C SER A 65 -10.85 4.52 -4.22
N VAL A 66 -11.79 3.95 -3.46
CA VAL A 66 -11.96 4.24 -2.02
C VAL A 66 -10.75 3.78 -1.22
N CYS A 67 -10.23 2.58 -1.52
CA CYS A 67 -9.02 2.06 -0.89
C CYS A 67 -7.83 3.00 -1.12
N VAL A 68 -7.54 3.32 -2.38
CA VAL A 68 -6.42 4.20 -2.77
C VAL A 68 -6.59 5.59 -2.13
N GLY A 69 -7.77 6.19 -2.22
CA GLY A 69 -8.07 7.50 -1.65
C GLY A 69 -7.88 7.54 -0.12
N THR A 70 -8.31 6.49 0.57
CA THR A 70 -8.18 6.39 2.04
C THR A 70 -6.72 6.35 2.47
N TRP A 71 -5.90 5.51 1.84
CA TRP A 71 -4.49 5.38 2.18
C TRP A 71 -3.68 6.63 1.82
N LEU A 72 -3.98 7.26 0.67
CA LEU A 72 -3.33 8.51 0.26
C LEU A 72 -3.66 9.67 1.22
N MET A 73 -4.95 9.83 1.56
CA MET A 73 -5.39 10.85 2.52
C MET A 73 -4.72 10.63 3.89
N MET A 74 -4.71 9.39 4.39
CA MET A 74 -4.12 9.07 5.68
C MET A 74 -2.63 9.38 5.71
N GLY A 75 -1.88 9.02 4.66
CA GLY A 75 -0.45 9.37 4.55
C GLY A 75 -0.22 10.87 4.64
N ARG A 76 -1.05 11.69 3.99
CA ARG A 76 -0.98 13.15 4.07
C ARG A 76 -1.28 13.69 5.47
N ILE A 77 -2.30 13.13 6.14
CA ILE A 77 -2.64 13.52 7.51
C ILE A 77 -1.46 13.23 8.44
N VAL A 78 -0.93 12.00 8.42
CA VAL A 78 0.18 11.59 9.27
C VAL A 78 1.42 12.47 9.08
N MET A 79 1.72 12.84 7.83
CA MET A 79 2.83 13.74 7.49
C MET A 79 2.60 15.16 8.03
N VAL A 80 1.40 15.73 7.86
CA VAL A 80 1.10 17.10 8.30
C VAL A 80 1.00 17.22 9.82
N THR A 81 0.54 16.17 10.51
CA THR A 81 0.41 16.16 11.97
C THR A 81 1.71 15.77 12.69
N ASP A 82 2.78 15.45 11.96
CA ASP A 82 4.08 14.99 12.49
C ASP A 82 4.00 13.71 13.35
N VAL A 83 2.91 12.95 13.22
CA VAL A 83 2.66 11.75 14.04
C VAL A 83 3.66 10.64 13.71
N ALA A 84 4.12 10.54 12.45
CA ALA A 84 5.13 9.56 12.05
C ALA A 84 6.50 9.80 12.71
N VAL A 85 6.77 11.02 13.20
CA VAL A 85 8.06 11.42 13.78
C VAL A 85 7.97 11.53 15.30
N SER A 86 6.75 11.59 15.85
CA SER A 86 6.46 11.91 17.25
C SER A 86 6.78 10.80 18.27
N CYS A 87 7.22 9.60 17.90
CA CYS A 87 7.74 8.64 18.87
C CYS A 87 8.52 7.51 18.17
N PRO A 88 9.75 7.15 18.59
CA PRO A 88 10.27 5.83 18.26
C PRO A 88 9.34 4.82 18.96
N LEU A 89 8.66 4.00 18.18
CA LEU A 89 8.04 2.78 18.70
C LEU A 89 9.18 1.89 19.21
N GLU A 90 9.59 2.07 20.46
CA GLU A 90 10.34 1.06 21.19
C GLU A 90 9.37 -0.08 21.45
N LEU A 91 9.33 -1.03 20.51
CA LEU A 91 8.71 -2.32 20.73
C LEU A 91 9.56 -3.05 21.78
N SER A 92 9.30 -2.77 23.06
CA SER A 92 9.82 -3.58 24.16
C SER A 92 9.29 -5.00 23.97
N LEU A 93 10.16 -5.87 23.45
CA LEU A 93 9.96 -7.31 23.41
C LEU A 93 10.30 -7.97 24.75
N ASP A 94 10.58 -7.19 25.80
CA ASP A 94 10.86 -7.74 27.10
C ASP A 94 9.55 -8.19 27.78
N PRO A 95 9.44 -9.46 28.18
CA PRO A 95 8.33 -9.89 29.00
C PRO A 95 8.37 -9.16 30.35
N PRO A 96 7.21 -8.79 30.94
CA PRO A 96 7.19 -8.15 32.24
C PRO A 96 7.82 -9.08 33.28
N GLY A 97 8.98 -8.68 33.83
CA GLY A 97 9.58 -9.35 34.99
C GLY A 97 11.05 -9.76 34.90
N SER A 98 11.88 -9.24 33.98
CA SER A 98 13.34 -9.45 34.06
C SER A 98 14.05 -8.35 34.88
N ASP A 99 13.61 -8.10 36.10
CA ASP A 99 14.48 -7.47 37.11
C ASP A 99 15.51 -8.54 37.51
N ARG A 100 16.67 -8.52 36.84
CA ARG A 100 17.88 -9.10 37.40
C ARG A 100 18.49 -8.06 38.32
N ASP A 101 18.00 -8.04 39.55
CA ASP A 101 18.79 -7.60 40.68
C ASP A 101 20.02 -8.51 40.78
N THR A 102 21.16 -7.99 40.37
CA THR A 102 22.47 -8.49 40.80
C THR A 102 23.36 -7.27 40.98
N ASP A 103 23.12 -6.56 42.07
CA ASP A 103 24.15 -5.76 42.75
C ASP A 103 23.71 -5.51 44.21
N ALA A 104 24.08 -6.44 45.09
CA ALA A 104 24.38 -6.26 46.52
C ALA A 104 24.83 -7.58 47.16
#